data_AF-A0AAU8FGQ5-F1
#
_entry.id   AF-A0AAU8FGQ5-F1
#
_cell.length_a   1.000
_cell.length_b   1.000
_cell.length_c   1.000
_cell.angle_alpha   90.00
_cell.angle_beta   90.00
_cell.angle_gamma   90.00
#
_symmetry.space_group_name_H-M   'P 1'
#
loop_
_entity.id
_entity.type
_entity.pdbx_description
1 polymer ?
#
loop_
_entity_poly.entity_id
_entity_poly.type
_entity_poly.pdbx_seq_one_letter_code
_entity_poly.pdbx_strand_id
1 'polypeptide(L)'
;MRNSILLMAIQLCVLAVSTSAFSQDFNPEADRYGKLADSLGEAKQYKAAARYYNAEGAARKMLAYKRQPAVNAAYFYAMAQMPDSALASLRKAVKQYGFTNRNWMDSEAALAAVRKYKAYSDLLRFMSDKQDAQLDPDRAAVITSDIGLFWKVYDQYKKRLFQCPEVISHRIF
;
A
#
# COMPACT_ATOMS: atom_id res chain seq x y z
N MET A 1 8.71 -28.62 43.36
CA MET A 1 9.53 -27.63 42.61
C MET A 1 10.01 -28.16 41.24
N ARG A 2 9.22 -28.94 40.51
CA ARG A 2 9.60 -29.52 39.20
C ARG A 2 8.80 -28.99 38.00
N ASN A 3 7.79 -28.15 38.22
CA ASN A 3 6.88 -27.67 37.17
C ASN A 3 7.21 -26.25 36.65
N SER A 4 8.07 -25.50 37.34
CA SER A 4 8.38 -24.11 36.98
C SER A 4 9.39 -24.00 35.83
N ILE A 5 10.26 -25.00 35.67
CA ILE A 5 11.30 -25.02 34.61
C ILE A 5 10.66 -25.36 33.25
N LEU A 6 9.62 -26.20 33.23
CA LEU A 6 8.89 -26.55 32.01
C LEU A 6 8.04 -25.38 31.47
N LEU A 7 7.46 -24.57 32.36
CA LEU A 7 6.67 -23.39 31.96
C LEU A 7 7.54 -22.28 31.35
N MET A 8 8.77 -22.07 31.86
CA MET A 8 9.70 -21.10 31.30
C MET A 8 10.21 -21.50 29.90
N ALA A 9 10.41 -22.79 29.64
CA ALA A 9 10.87 -23.27 28.33
C ALA A 9 9.81 -23.08 27.22
N ILE A 10 8.53 -23.18 27.56
CA ILE A 10 7.42 -22.97 26.62
C ILE A 10 7.24 -21.47 26.31
N GLN A 11 7.44 -20.58 27.29
CA GLN A 11 7.39 -19.13 27.07
C GLN A 11 8.54 -18.60 26.20
N LEU A 12 9.72 -19.23 26.23
CA LEU A 12 10.85 -18.81 25.40
C LEU A 12 10.67 -19.20 23.91
N CYS A 13 9.89 -20.23 23.60
CA CYS A 13 9.65 -20.66 22.21
C CYS A 13 8.59 -19.82 21.48
N VAL A 14 7.67 -19.15 22.18
CA VAL A 14 6.62 -18.35 21.54
C VAL A 14 7.15 -17.00 21.01
N LEU A 15 8.25 -16.49 21.55
CA LEU A 15 8.87 -15.23 21.09
C LEU A 15 9.73 -15.39 19.83
N ALA A 16 10.06 -16.60 19.41
CA ALA A 16 10.94 -16.85 18.27
C ALA A 16 10.22 -17.01 16.91
N VAL A 17 8.88 -17.07 16.89
CA VAL A 17 8.11 -17.37 15.67
C VAL A 17 7.40 -16.13 15.07
N SER A 18 7.46 -14.99 15.75
CA SER A 18 6.82 -13.74 15.28
C SER A 18 7.72 -12.90 14.36
N THR A 19 8.48 -13.52 13.46
CA THR A 19 8.93 -12.84 12.22
C THR A 19 7.90 -13.11 11.13
N SER A 20 6.68 -12.62 11.35
CA SER A 20 5.79 -12.33 10.22
C SER A 20 6.60 -11.44 9.28
N ALA A 21 6.94 -11.98 8.11
CA ALA A 21 7.52 -11.23 7.01
C ALA A 21 6.52 -10.15 6.64
N PHE A 22 6.61 -8.99 7.32
CA PHE A 22 5.94 -7.79 6.89
C PHE A 22 6.44 -7.54 5.48
N SER A 23 5.53 -7.60 4.52
CA SER A 23 5.82 -7.28 3.12
C SER A 23 6.14 -5.79 3.02
N GLN A 24 7.36 -5.41 3.36
CA GLN A 24 7.86 -4.05 3.22
C GLN A 24 8.24 -3.84 1.75
N ASP A 25 7.62 -2.86 1.07
CA ASP A 25 8.09 -2.38 -0.23
C ASP A 25 9.34 -1.49 -0.01
N PHE A 26 10.43 -2.13 0.40
CA PHE A 26 11.71 -1.46 0.57
C PHE A 26 12.20 -0.96 -0.79
N ASN A 27 12.07 0.35 -0.99
CA ASN A 27 12.54 1.04 -2.18
C ASN A 27 13.19 2.38 -1.78
N PRO A 28 14.53 2.41 -1.60
CA PRO A 28 15.26 3.61 -1.23
C PRO A 28 15.07 4.80 -2.18
N GLU A 29 14.84 4.53 -3.47
CA GLU A 29 14.60 5.58 -4.45
C GLU A 29 13.22 6.24 -4.22
N ALA A 30 12.19 5.44 -3.99
CA ALA A 30 10.86 5.94 -3.66
C ALA A 30 10.90 6.77 -2.36
N ASP A 31 11.61 6.29 -1.33
CA ASP A 31 11.74 7.00 -0.06
C ASP A 31 12.49 8.34 -0.22
N ARG A 32 13.49 8.40 -1.11
CA ARG A 32 14.17 9.66 -1.45
C ARG A 32 13.21 10.66 -2.10
N TYR A 33 12.34 10.20 -3.00
CA TYR A 33 11.34 11.07 -3.61
C TYR A 33 10.33 11.59 -2.59
N GLY A 34 9.85 10.75 -1.67
CA GLY A 34 8.95 11.16 -0.59
C GLY A 34 9.56 12.27 0.28
N LYS A 35 10.79 12.05 0.79
CA LYS A 35 11.49 13.06 1.62
C LYS A 35 11.71 14.39 0.90
N LEU A 36 12.06 14.35 -0.38
CA LEU A 36 12.23 15.56 -1.17
C LEU A 36 10.89 16.27 -1.40
N ALA A 37 9.82 15.52 -1.63
CA ALA A 37 8.48 16.07 -1.75
C ALA A 37 8.02 16.77 -0.46
N ASP A 38 8.27 16.15 0.70
CA ASP A 38 7.98 16.72 2.01
C ASP A 38 8.69 18.07 2.19
N SER A 39 10.01 18.10 1.97
CA SER A 39 10.83 19.32 2.07
C SER A 39 10.36 20.44 1.13
N LEU A 40 9.99 20.09 -0.11
CA LEU A 40 9.43 21.06 -1.06
C LEU A 40 8.05 21.56 -0.63
N GLY A 41 7.25 20.70 0.01
CA GLY A 41 5.95 21.06 0.58
C GLY A 41 6.08 22.08 1.71
N GLU A 42 7.04 21.87 2.61
CA GLU A 42 7.39 22.82 3.69
C GLU A 42 7.86 24.17 3.13
N ALA A 43 8.67 24.13 2.05
CA ALA A 43 9.11 25.32 1.32
C ALA A 43 8.01 25.96 0.45
N LYS A 44 6.76 25.47 0.51
CA LYS A 44 5.60 25.92 -0.27
C LYS A 44 5.77 25.81 -1.79
N GLN A 45 6.71 24.99 -2.25
CA GLN A 45 6.91 24.67 -3.66
C GLN A 45 5.95 23.56 -4.10
N TYR A 46 4.65 23.80 -3.95
CA TYR A 46 3.60 22.77 -4.02
C TYR A 46 3.57 22.00 -5.35
N LYS A 47 3.77 22.69 -6.48
CA LYS A 47 3.83 22.02 -7.81
C LYS A 47 5.01 21.06 -7.90
N ALA A 48 6.16 21.41 -7.32
CA ALA A 48 7.34 20.56 -7.31
C ALA A 48 7.13 19.36 -6.36
N ALA A 49 6.60 19.60 -5.15
CA ALA A 49 6.24 18.55 -4.20
C ALA A 49 5.31 17.51 -4.84
N ALA A 50 4.24 17.95 -5.52
CA ALA A 50 3.31 17.06 -6.20
C ALA A 50 3.97 16.20 -7.29
N ARG A 51 4.94 16.76 -8.04
CA ARG A 51 5.71 16.01 -9.04
C ARG A 51 6.57 14.92 -8.39
N TYR A 52 7.18 15.21 -7.24
CA TYR A 52 7.99 14.23 -6.53
C TYR A 52 7.15 13.13 -5.88
N TYR A 53 5.96 13.41 -5.35
CA TYR A 53 5.05 12.34 -4.92
C TYR A 53 4.55 11.47 -6.08
N ASN A 54 4.35 12.03 -7.27
CA ASN A 54 4.10 11.22 -8.46
C ASN A 54 5.28 10.30 -8.80
N ALA A 55 6.52 10.79 -8.66
CA ALA A 55 7.73 9.99 -8.86
C ALA A 55 7.87 8.90 -7.80
N GLU A 56 7.57 9.19 -6.53
CA GLU A 56 7.51 8.21 -5.45
C GLU A 56 6.53 7.08 -5.81
N GLY A 57 5.28 7.41 -6.12
CA GLY A 57 4.25 6.42 -6.47
C GLY A 57 4.61 5.60 -7.72
N ALA A 58 5.34 6.18 -8.66
CA ALA A 58 5.85 5.46 -9.83
C ALA A 58 6.95 4.45 -9.47
N ALA A 59 7.84 4.81 -8.53
CA ALA A 59 8.94 3.97 -8.08
C ALA A 59 8.48 2.79 -7.21
N ARG A 60 7.39 2.93 -6.43
CA ARG A 60 6.84 1.84 -5.62
C ARG A 60 6.44 0.63 -6.47
N LYS A 61 6.67 -0.58 -5.97
CA LYS A 61 6.35 -1.82 -6.70
C LYS A 61 4.95 -2.31 -6.36
N MET A 62 4.56 -2.27 -5.09
CA MET A 62 3.25 -2.78 -4.68
C MET A 62 2.19 -1.69 -4.77
N LEU A 63 1.03 -2.03 -5.30
CA LEU A 63 -0.08 -1.10 -5.51
C LEU A 63 -0.52 -0.38 -4.22
N ALA A 64 -0.50 -1.08 -3.08
CA ALA A 64 -0.85 -0.50 -1.79
C ALA A 64 0.01 0.73 -1.43
N TYR A 65 1.31 0.70 -1.74
CA TYR A 65 2.24 1.80 -1.48
C TYR A 65 2.15 2.94 -2.50
N LYS A 66 1.45 2.76 -3.63
CA LYS A 66 1.19 3.83 -4.62
C LYS A 66 0.06 4.77 -4.21
N ARG A 67 -0.78 4.33 -3.27
CA ARG A 67 -1.98 5.06 -2.84
C ARG A 67 -1.64 6.39 -2.19
N GLN A 68 -0.83 6.37 -1.13
CA GLN A 68 -0.55 7.58 -0.36
C GLN A 68 0.17 8.66 -1.19
N PRO A 69 1.19 8.34 -2.01
CA PRO A 69 1.82 9.34 -2.86
C PRO A 69 0.84 9.97 -3.87
N ALA A 70 -0.11 9.21 -4.42
CA ALA A 70 -1.14 9.77 -5.31
C ALA A 70 -2.09 10.73 -4.58
N VAL A 71 -2.45 10.43 -3.32
CA VAL A 71 -3.24 11.31 -2.45
C VAL A 71 -2.46 12.59 -2.14
N ASN A 72 -1.20 12.47 -1.74
CA ASN A 72 -0.33 13.61 -1.46
C ASN A 72 -0.13 14.48 -2.70
N ALA A 73 0.10 13.88 -3.87
CA ALA A 73 0.19 14.61 -5.13
C ALA A 73 -1.11 15.36 -5.45
N ALA A 74 -2.28 14.76 -5.19
CA ALA A 74 -3.56 15.44 -5.38
C ALA A 74 -3.69 16.67 -4.46
N TYR A 75 -3.35 16.52 -3.18
CA TYR A 75 -3.35 17.62 -2.21
C TYR A 75 -2.43 18.76 -2.66
N PHE A 76 -1.17 18.46 -2.99
CA PHE A 76 -0.20 19.48 -3.36
C PHE A 76 -0.50 20.14 -4.72
N TYR A 77 -1.08 19.43 -5.69
CA TYR A 77 -1.59 20.09 -6.90
C TYR A 77 -2.74 21.04 -6.58
N ALA A 78 -3.62 20.69 -5.64
CA ALA A 78 -4.72 21.55 -5.25
C ALA A 78 -4.21 22.82 -4.54
N MET A 79 -3.24 22.67 -3.64
CA MET A 79 -2.52 23.79 -3.01
C MET A 79 -1.79 24.68 -4.03
N ALA A 80 -1.30 24.09 -5.12
CA ALA A 80 -0.70 24.81 -6.25
C ALA A 80 -1.74 25.47 -7.19
N GLN A 81 -3.02 25.50 -6.82
CA GLN A 81 -4.13 26.01 -7.66
C GLN A 81 -4.24 25.31 -9.02
N MET A 82 -3.91 24.01 -9.07
CA MET A 82 -4.00 23.17 -10.27
C MET A 82 -5.09 22.10 -10.12
N PRO A 83 -6.38 22.47 -10.12
CA PRO A 83 -7.48 21.55 -9.81
C PRO A 83 -7.60 20.38 -10.79
N ASP A 84 -7.30 20.57 -12.08
CA ASP A 84 -7.31 19.47 -13.06
C ASP A 84 -6.26 18.40 -12.75
N SER A 85 -5.05 18.83 -12.38
CA SER A 85 -3.97 17.91 -11.99
C SER A 85 -4.27 17.22 -10.67
N ALA A 86 -4.85 17.96 -9.72
CA ALA A 86 -5.29 17.39 -8.46
C ALA A 86 -6.36 16.31 -8.67
N LEU A 87 -7.37 16.59 -9.49
CA LEU A 87 -8.42 15.64 -9.84
C LEU A 87 -7.86 14.40 -10.55
N ALA A 88 -6.90 14.56 -11.46
CA ALA A 88 -6.24 13.45 -12.15
C ALA A 88 -5.50 12.53 -11.17
N SER A 89 -4.74 13.10 -10.22
CA SER A 89 -4.05 12.33 -9.17
C SER A 89 -5.04 11.64 -8.23
N LEU A 90 -6.10 12.35 -7.82
CA LEU A 90 -7.15 11.79 -6.98
C LEU A 90 -7.88 10.63 -7.66
N ARG A 91 -8.12 10.74 -8.98
CA ARG A 91 -8.69 9.65 -9.78
C ARG A 91 -7.81 8.40 -9.77
N LYS A 92 -6.48 8.55 -9.85
CA LYS A 92 -5.54 7.43 -9.72
C LYS A 92 -5.61 6.82 -8.32
N ALA A 93 -5.55 7.66 -7.27
CA ALA A 93 -5.64 7.21 -5.88
C ALA A 93 -6.88 6.34 -5.64
N VAL A 94 -8.06 6.80 -6.07
CA VAL A 94 -9.33 6.09 -5.88
C VAL A 94 -9.45 4.88 -6.81
N LYS A 95 -9.39 5.09 -8.13
CA LYS A 95 -9.75 4.04 -9.10
C LYS A 95 -8.67 2.99 -9.32
N GLN A 96 -7.39 3.36 -9.17
CA GLN A 96 -6.28 2.44 -9.45
C GLN A 96 -5.66 1.89 -8.15
N TYR A 97 -5.58 2.71 -7.10
CA TYR A 97 -4.87 2.34 -5.87
C TYR A 97 -5.79 2.07 -4.66
N GLY A 98 -7.10 2.18 -4.84
CA GLY A 98 -8.11 1.80 -3.84
C GLY A 98 -8.17 2.73 -2.63
N PHE A 99 -7.96 4.03 -2.82
CA PHE A 99 -8.25 5.03 -1.78
C PHE A 99 -9.75 5.19 -1.57
N THR A 100 -10.20 5.08 -0.32
CA THR A 100 -11.62 5.04 0.05
C THR A 100 -12.03 6.08 1.10
N ASN A 101 -11.10 6.91 1.60
CA ASN A 101 -11.40 7.88 2.66
C ASN A 101 -12.16 9.11 2.13
N ARG A 102 -13.47 8.96 1.98
CA ARG A 102 -14.39 10.02 1.54
C ARG A 102 -14.38 11.21 2.49
N ASN A 103 -14.34 10.97 3.80
CA ASN A 103 -14.35 12.04 4.80
C ASN A 103 -13.20 13.03 4.57
N TRP A 104 -11.99 12.53 4.31
CA TRP A 104 -10.86 13.39 3.95
C TRP A 104 -11.10 14.16 2.64
N MET A 105 -11.64 13.50 1.60
CA MET A 105 -11.92 14.17 0.31
C MET A 105 -12.95 15.30 0.45
N ASP A 106 -13.93 15.13 1.33
CA ASP A 106 -15.02 16.08 1.55
C ASP A 106 -14.66 17.19 2.55
N SER A 107 -13.74 16.94 3.49
CA SER A 107 -13.32 17.93 4.50
C SER A 107 -12.08 18.73 4.13
N GLU A 108 -11.18 18.20 3.29
CA GLU A 108 -9.91 18.85 2.99
C GLU A 108 -10.13 20.19 2.29
N ALA A 109 -9.59 21.27 2.85
CA ALA A 109 -9.85 22.62 2.38
C ALA A 109 -9.20 22.85 1.00
N ALA A 110 -8.00 22.30 0.79
CA ALA A 110 -7.28 22.43 -0.48
C ALA A 110 -8.09 21.89 -1.68
N LEU A 111 -8.93 20.89 -1.45
CA LEU A 111 -9.74 20.25 -2.51
C LEU A 111 -11.02 21.03 -2.87
N ALA A 112 -11.30 22.17 -2.24
CA ALA A 112 -12.54 22.93 -2.50
C ALA A 112 -12.76 23.26 -3.99
N ALA A 113 -11.70 23.59 -4.74
CA ALA A 113 -11.80 23.83 -6.18
C ALA A 113 -12.07 22.54 -6.97
N VAL A 114 -11.46 21.41 -6.56
CA VAL A 114 -11.64 20.09 -7.18
C VAL A 114 -13.07 19.59 -7.04
N ARG A 115 -13.70 19.83 -5.88
CA ARG A 115 -15.08 19.40 -5.60
C ARG A 115 -16.14 19.98 -6.54
N LYS A 116 -15.82 21.08 -7.24
CA LYS A 116 -16.74 21.72 -8.20
C LYS A 116 -16.86 20.95 -9.51
N TYR A 117 -15.94 20.04 -9.82
CA TYR A 117 -15.94 19.29 -11.06
C TYR A 117 -16.95 18.15 -11.03
N LYS A 118 -17.74 17.97 -12.10
CA LYS A 118 -18.61 16.80 -12.26
C LYS A 118 -17.83 15.48 -12.13
N ALA A 119 -16.59 15.43 -12.62
CA ALA A 119 -15.75 14.25 -12.52
C ALA A 119 -15.42 13.87 -11.05
N TYR A 120 -15.46 14.82 -10.10
CA TYR A 120 -15.31 14.54 -8.68
C TYR A 120 -16.55 13.82 -8.11
N SER A 121 -17.77 14.26 -8.46
CA SER A 121 -18.98 13.56 -8.03
C SER A 121 -19.10 12.16 -8.66
N ASP A 122 -18.65 12.00 -9.91
CA ASP A 122 -18.53 10.67 -10.54
C ASP A 122 -17.53 9.76 -9.80
N LEU A 123 -16.50 10.34 -9.19
CA LEU A 123 -15.52 9.64 -8.35
C LEU A 123 -16.14 9.17 -7.02
N LEU A 124 -16.91 10.03 -6.35
CA LEU A 124 -17.60 9.66 -5.11
C LEU A 124 -18.64 8.55 -5.33
N ARG A 125 -19.40 8.64 -6.42
CA ARG A 125 -20.34 7.58 -6.81
C ARG A 125 -19.63 6.24 -7.03
N PHE A 126 -18.52 6.25 -7.77
CA PHE A 126 -17.71 5.04 -7.93
C PHE A 126 -17.26 4.42 -6.59
N MET A 127 -16.91 5.24 -5.60
CA MET A 127 -16.54 4.75 -4.25
C MET A 127 -17.74 4.12 -3.54
N SER A 128 -18.92 4.76 -3.60
CA SER A 128 -20.16 4.23 -3.03
C SER A 128 -20.52 2.88 -3.66
N ASP A 129 -20.57 2.81 -5.00
CA ASP A 129 -20.92 1.59 -5.72
C ASP A 129 -19.97 0.42 -5.37
N LYS A 130 -18.69 0.73 -5.13
CA LYS A 130 -17.69 -0.26 -4.70
C LYS A 130 -17.88 -0.72 -3.27
N GLN A 131 -18.24 0.19 -2.36
CA GLN A 131 -18.56 -0.14 -0.98
C GLN A 131 -19.83 -0.99 -0.89
N ASP A 132 -20.88 -0.62 -1.62
CA ASP A 132 -22.15 -1.35 -1.64
C ASP A 132 -21.96 -2.75 -2.23
N ALA A 133 -21.17 -2.89 -3.29
CA ALA A 133 -20.82 -4.19 -3.84
C ALA A 133 -20.01 -5.10 -2.89
N GLN A 134 -19.34 -4.55 -1.87
CA GLN A 134 -18.66 -5.33 -0.83
C GLN A 134 -19.59 -5.78 0.30
N LEU A 135 -20.71 -5.09 0.48
CA LEU A 135 -21.70 -5.40 1.52
C LEU A 135 -22.73 -6.44 1.07
N ASP A 136 -22.81 -6.72 -0.23
CA ASP A 136 -23.72 -7.73 -0.78
C ASP A 136 -23.10 -9.15 -0.68
N PRO A 137 -23.56 -9.99 0.27
CA PRO A 137 -23.01 -11.32 0.47
C PRO A 137 -23.27 -12.26 -0.73
N ASP A 138 -24.34 -12.03 -1.49
CA ASP A 138 -24.67 -12.84 -2.67
C ASP A 138 -23.72 -12.56 -3.84
N ARG A 139 -22.99 -11.44 -3.76
CA ARG A 139 -21.95 -11.05 -4.72
C ARG A 139 -20.54 -11.28 -4.20
N ALA A 140 -20.38 -11.79 -2.98
CA ALA A 140 -19.09 -12.14 -2.42
C ALA A 140 -18.51 -13.37 -3.13
N ALA A 141 -17.48 -13.15 -3.96
CA ALA A 141 -16.72 -14.25 -4.56
C ALA A 141 -15.66 -14.75 -3.57
N VAL A 142 -15.73 -16.02 -3.18
CA VAL A 142 -14.65 -16.67 -2.44
C VAL A 142 -13.51 -16.96 -3.43
N ILE A 143 -12.43 -16.17 -3.36
CA ILE A 143 -11.24 -16.39 -4.16
C ILE A 143 -10.41 -17.51 -3.53
N THR A 144 -10.49 -18.72 -4.09
CA THR A 144 -9.71 -19.89 -3.62
C THR A 144 -8.42 -20.10 -4.42
N SER A 145 -8.14 -19.25 -5.42
CA SER A 145 -6.94 -19.36 -6.27
C SER A 145 -5.64 -19.30 -5.48
N ASP A 146 -5.66 -18.65 -4.32
CA ASP A 146 -4.49 -18.53 -3.43
C ASP A 146 -4.04 -19.90 -2.89
N ILE A 147 -4.95 -20.87 -2.74
CA ILE A 147 -4.61 -22.25 -2.37
C ILE A 147 -3.77 -22.90 -3.50
N GLY A 148 -4.21 -22.75 -4.76
CA GLY A 148 -3.47 -23.26 -5.91
C GLY A 148 -2.12 -22.56 -6.10
N LEU A 149 -2.07 -21.23 -5.87
CA LEU A 149 -0.84 -20.46 -5.94
C LEU A 149 0.15 -20.89 -4.84
N PHE A 150 -0.35 -21.12 -3.62
CA PHE A 150 0.45 -21.64 -2.51
C PHE A 150 1.14 -22.95 -2.89
N TRP A 151 0.39 -23.95 -3.37
CA TRP A 151 0.97 -25.24 -3.76
C TRP A 151 1.96 -25.11 -4.91
N LYS A 152 1.68 -24.25 -5.91
CA LYS A 152 2.61 -24.00 -7.01
C LYS A 152 3.94 -23.42 -6.53
N VAL A 153 3.90 -22.45 -5.60
CA VAL A 153 5.12 -21.85 -5.02
C VAL A 153 5.85 -22.88 -4.15
N TYR A 154 5.13 -23.67 -3.35
CA TYR A 154 5.69 -24.73 -2.52
C TYR A 154 6.39 -25.81 -3.35
N ASP A 155 5.79 -26.25 -4.46
CA ASP A 155 6.39 -27.22 -5.37
C ASP A 155 7.65 -26.68 -6.05
N GLN A 156 7.63 -25.39 -6.44
CA GLN A 156 8.81 -24.71 -6.99
C GLN A 156 9.94 -24.60 -5.95
N TYR A 157 9.60 -24.29 -4.69
CA TYR A 157 10.55 -24.26 -3.57
C TYR A 157 11.19 -25.64 -3.36
N LYS A 158 10.40 -26.71 -3.32
CA LYS A 158 10.92 -28.09 -3.23
C LYS A 158 11.86 -28.42 -4.38
N LYS A 159 11.47 -28.15 -5.63
CA LYS A 159 12.33 -28.42 -6.80
C LYS A 159 13.69 -27.73 -6.72
N ARG A 160 13.74 -26.48 -6.25
CA ARG A 160 15.00 -25.75 -6.04
C ARG A 160 15.87 -26.34 -4.93
N LEU A 161 15.27 -26.81 -3.83
CA LEU A 161 15.99 -27.51 -2.77
C LEU A 161 16.65 -28.81 -3.26
N PHE A 162 16.03 -29.52 -4.20
CA PHE A 162 16.56 -30.77 -4.75
C PHE A 162 17.51 -30.57 -5.95
N GLN A 163 17.66 -29.35 -6.48
CA GLN A 163 18.56 -29.04 -7.61
C GLN A 163 19.91 -28.46 -7.19
N CYS A 164 20.10 -28.04 -5.93
CA CYS A 164 21.39 -27.67 -5.36
C CYS A 164 21.64 -28.44 -4.04
N PRO A 165 22.33 -29.59 -4.07
CA PRO A 165 22.66 -30.33 -2.85
C PRO A 165 23.66 -29.61 -1.93
N GLU A 166 24.32 -28.54 -2.41
CA GLU A 166 25.54 -28.00 -1.79
C GLU A 166 25.32 -26.96 -0.68
N VAL A 167 24.09 -26.69 -0.24
CA VAL A 167 23.82 -25.65 0.79
C VAL A 167 23.42 -26.23 2.15
N ILE A 168 23.42 -27.57 2.34
CA ILE A 168 23.01 -28.19 3.61
C ILE A 168 24.20 -28.46 4.57
N SER A 169 25.45 -28.14 4.22
CA SER A 169 26.59 -28.44 5.12
C SER A 169 26.96 -27.33 6.13
N HIS A 170 26.53 -26.08 5.98
CA HIS A 170 27.01 -25.00 6.87
C HIS A 170 25.86 -24.20 7.48
N ARG A 171 25.19 -24.78 8.49
CA ARG A 171 24.56 -24.09 9.64
C ARG A 171 23.86 -25.10 10.54
N ILE A 172 24.65 -25.94 11.20
CA ILE A 172 24.29 -26.50 12.51
C ILE A 172 25.56 -26.40 13.36
N PHE A 173 25.70 -25.29 14.07
CA PHE A 173 26.23 -25.13 15.43
C PHE A 173 25.84 -23.73 15.92
#